data_AF-A0A4R6Z7R7-F1
#
_entry.id   AF-A0A4R6Z7R7-F1
#
_cell.length_a   1.000
_cell.length_b   1.000
_cell.length_c   1.000
_cell.angle_alpha   90.00
_cell.angle_beta   90.00
_cell.angle_gamma   90.00
#
_symmetry.space_group_name_H-M   'P 1'
#
loop_
_entity.id
_entity.type
_entity.pdbx_description
1 polymer ?
#
loop_
_entity_poly.entity_id
_entity_poly.type
_entity_poly.pdbx_seq_one_letter_code
_entity_poly.pdbx_strand_id
1 'polypeptide(L)'
;MSLLFLENPIWHSLRSHHAPLGAATRLAACYAPAVAPFAGVAEASAAAGAELAGLLGEHEPYYLVGIAPPVVPGWQVDSHGSITQMLCSSPPEVPDGPRVTVLGPAHVADMLELTALVFPGYFRQNTLRMGHYLGIYLDGRLAAMAGERMNMPGYREISAVCTHPEHTGRGYAQRLVALITRSVFDQGVSPFLHVNTDNRRAKSVYERLGYAERGEIALYALHQDRPHA
;
A
#
# COMPACT_ATOMS: atom_id res chain seq x y z
N MET A 1 10.46 6.57 18.01
CA MET A 1 9.96 5.46 17.16
C MET A 1 11.12 4.94 16.32
N SER A 2 11.24 3.61 16.16
CA SER A 2 12.33 3.04 15.36
C SER A 2 12.00 3.18 13.88
N LEU A 3 12.89 3.83 13.12
CA LEU A 3 12.77 3.92 11.65
C LEU A 3 12.87 2.54 10.96
N LEU A 4 13.32 1.50 11.68
CA LEU A 4 13.41 0.12 11.19
C LEU A 4 12.06 -0.41 10.70
N PHE A 5 10.93 0.03 11.27
CA PHE A 5 9.61 -0.40 10.82
C PHE A 5 9.32 -0.01 9.37
N LEU A 6 9.84 1.14 8.94
CA LEU A 6 9.66 1.65 7.59
C LEU A 6 10.53 0.91 6.56
N GLU A 7 11.52 0.15 6.99
CA GLU A 7 12.37 -0.68 6.13
C GLU A 7 11.74 -2.04 5.82
N ASN A 8 10.71 -2.44 6.57
CA ASN A 8 10.00 -3.70 6.35
C ASN A 8 8.50 -3.58 6.70
N PRO A 9 7.76 -2.68 6.01
CA PRO A 9 6.43 -2.26 6.43
C PRO A 9 5.39 -3.39 6.36
N ILE A 10 5.53 -4.31 5.39
CA ILE A 10 4.60 -5.45 5.24
C ILE A 10 4.70 -6.41 6.42
N TRP A 11 5.93 -6.84 6.74
CA TRP A 11 6.18 -7.73 7.88
C TRP A 11 5.67 -7.10 9.17
N HIS A 12 6.05 -5.86 9.46
CA HIS A 12 5.64 -5.20 10.70
C HIS A 12 4.13 -4.98 10.80
N SER A 13 3.44 -4.74 9.69
CA SER A 13 1.97 -4.66 9.69
C SER A 13 1.34 -6.01 10.04
N LEU A 14 1.72 -7.08 9.33
CA LEU A 14 1.18 -8.42 9.55
C LEU A 14 1.55 -9.02 10.91
N ARG A 15 2.63 -8.55 11.53
CA ARG A 15 3.03 -8.93 12.90
C ARG A 15 2.39 -8.08 13.99
N SER A 16 1.52 -7.13 13.64
CA SER A 16 0.86 -6.23 14.57
C SER A 16 -0.61 -6.01 14.21
N HIS A 17 -0.99 -4.81 13.80
CA HIS A 17 -2.38 -4.41 13.58
C HIS A 17 -3.06 -5.18 12.45
N HIS A 18 -2.30 -5.73 11.51
CA HIS A 18 -2.84 -6.52 10.39
C HIS A 18 -2.71 -8.03 10.58
N ALA A 19 -2.37 -8.52 11.78
CA ALA A 19 -2.35 -9.96 12.06
C ALA A 19 -3.66 -10.69 11.65
N PRO A 20 -4.88 -10.12 11.81
CA PRO A 20 -6.12 -10.77 11.36
C PRO A 20 -6.37 -10.76 9.85
N LEU A 21 -5.49 -10.14 9.04
CA LEU A 21 -5.67 -9.97 7.59
C LEU A 21 -4.84 -10.95 6.75
N GLY A 22 -4.09 -11.86 7.40
CA GLY A 22 -3.22 -12.80 6.73
C GLY A 22 -2.80 -13.95 7.64
N ALA A 23 -1.72 -14.61 7.25
CA ALA A 23 -1.07 -15.67 8.02
C ALA A 23 0.39 -15.30 8.27
N ALA A 24 0.94 -15.77 9.38
CA ALA A 24 2.34 -15.57 9.71
C ALA A 24 2.93 -16.78 10.44
N THR A 25 4.18 -17.08 10.12
CA THR A 25 5.04 -18.01 10.85
C THR A 25 6.02 -17.20 11.72
N ARG A 26 7.16 -17.80 12.10
CA ARG A 26 8.21 -17.13 12.87
C ARG A 26 8.99 -16.12 12.01
N LEU A 27 9.26 -16.46 10.75
CA LEU A 27 10.08 -15.66 9.84
C LEU A 27 9.36 -15.12 8.61
N ALA A 28 8.11 -15.53 8.34
CA ALA A 28 7.39 -15.12 7.15
C ALA A 28 5.93 -14.73 7.47
N ALA A 29 5.38 -13.83 6.68
CA ALA A 29 3.98 -13.45 6.75
C ALA A 29 3.44 -13.12 5.35
N CYS A 30 2.17 -13.45 5.10
CA CYS A 30 1.51 -13.22 3.83
C CYS A 30 0.08 -12.74 4.08
N TYR A 31 -0.36 -11.69 3.37
CA TYR A 31 -1.76 -11.29 3.39
C TYR A 31 -2.63 -12.36 2.74
N ALA A 32 -3.88 -12.49 3.21
CA ALA A 32 -4.84 -13.35 2.54
C ALA A 32 -5.02 -12.89 1.08
N PRO A 33 -5.15 -13.81 0.10
CA PRO A 33 -5.24 -13.44 -1.30
C PRO A 33 -6.35 -12.44 -1.61
N ALA A 34 -7.51 -12.53 -0.96
CA ALA A 34 -8.59 -11.56 -1.19
C ALA A 34 -8.28 -10.14 -0.63
N VAL A 35 -7.27 -9.98 0.23
CA VAL A 35 -6.92 -8.71 0.88
C VAL A 35 -5.87 -7.95 0.08
N ALA A 36 -4.71 -8.53 -0.21
CA ALA A 36 -3.64 -7.85 -0.94
C ALA A 36 -2.57 -8.83 -1.47
N PRO A 37 -1.86 -8.48 -2.57
CA PRO A 37 -0.76 -9.28 -3.14
C PRO A 37 0.57 -9.12 -2.37
N PHE A 38 0.56 -9.02 -1.04
CA PHE A 38 1.77 -8.66 -0.29
C PHE A 38 2.22 -9.76 0.67
N ALA A 39 3.54 -9.93 0.77
CA ALA A 39 4.18 -10.78 1.75
C ALA A 39 5.40 -10.07 2.36
N GLY A 40 5.90 -10.60 3.47
CA GLY A 40 7.08 -10.07 4.14
C GLY A 40 7.81 -11.15 4.93
N VAL A 41 9.11 -10.96 5.10
CA VAL A 41 9.97 -11.83 5.90
C VAL A 41 10.63 -11.04 7.01
N ALA A 42 10.96 -11.69 8.12
CA ALA A 42 11.65 -11.04 9.24
C ALA A 42 13.09 -10.60 8.88
N GLU A 43 13.73 -11.37 8.01
CA GLU A 43 15.15 -11.24 7.66
C GLU A 43 15.42 -11.83 6.26
N ALA A 44 16.52 -11.43 5.65
CA ALA A 44 16.96 -11.94 4.36
C ALA A 44 17.71 -13.28 4.51
N SER A 45 16.99 -14.36 4.86
CA SER A 45 17.57 -15.69 5.05
C SER A 45 16.84 -16.78 4.25
N ALA A 46 17.55 -17.86 3.90
CA ALA A 46 16.95 -19.01 3.24
C ALA A 46 15.87 -19.69 4.10
N ALA A 47 16.03 -19.66 5.43
CA ALA A 47 15.02 -20.15 6.36
C ALA A 47 13.73 -19.34 6.28
N ALA A 48 13.82 -18.00 6.19
CA ALA A 48 12.66 -17.15 5.97
C ALA A 48 11.99 -17.44 4.62
N GLY A 49 12.78 -17.69 3.58
CA GLY A 49 12.27 -18.11 2.27
C GLY A 49 11.53 -19.44 2.28
N ALA A 50 12.03 -20.44 3.01
CA ALA A 50 11.37 -21.73 3.18
C ALA A 50 10.03 -21.60 3.94
N GLU A 51 10.00 -20.81 5.03
CA GLU A 51 8.75 -20.52 5.74
C GLU A 51 7.76 -19.73 4.86
N LEU A 52 8.26 -18.79 4.05
CA LEU A 52 7.44 -18.00 3.13
C LEU A 52 6.80 -18.87 2.06
N ALA A 53 7.54 -19.80 1.45
CA ALA A 53 7.01 -20.71 0.42
C ALA A 53 5.78 -21.49 0.91
N GLY A 54 5.73 -21.86 2.20
CA GLY A 54 4.58 -22.54 2.80
C GLY A 54 3.33 -21.66 3.03
N LEU A 55 3.46 -20.34 2.91
CA LEU A 55 2.34 -19.38 3.03
C LEU A 55 1.81 -18.90 1.68
N LEU A 56 2.63 -18.96 0.63
CA LEU A 56 2.26 -18.48 -0.70
C LEU A 56 1.27 -19.47 -1.35
N GLY A 57 0.23 -18.94 -1.99
CA GLY A 57 -0.73 -19.70 -2.78
C GLY A 57 -0.51 -19.52 -4.28
N GLU A 58 -1.41 -20.02 -5.11
CA GLU A 58 -1.33 -19.93 -6.58
C GLU A 58 -1.63 -18.52 -7.14
N HIS A 59 -1.95 -17.56 -6.27
CA HIS A 59 -2.34 -16.19 -6.65
C HIS A 59 -1.12 -15.29 -6.82
N GLU A 60 -0.39 -15.48 -7.90
CA GLU A 60 0.76 -14.66 -8.28
C GLU A 60 0.36 -13.40 -9.10
N PRO A 61 1.18 -12.34 -9.08
CA PRO A 61 2.39 -12.17 -8.27
C PRO A 61 2.12 -11.79 -6.80
N TYR A 62 3.13 -12.05 -5.96
CA TYR A 62 3.27 -11.45 -4.63
C TYR A 62 4.38 -10.41 -4.62
N TYR A 63 4.26 -9.39 -3.78
CA TYR A 63 5.25 -8.33 -3.65
C TYR A 63 5.80 -8.21 -2.22
N LEU A 64 7.10 -7.99 -2.11
CA LEU A 64 7.79 -7.66 -0.85
C LEU A 64 8.39 -6.26 -0.96
N VAL A 65 8.47 -5.55 0.17
CA VAL A 65 9.01 -4.20 0.26
C VAL A 65 10.15 -4.20 1.28
N GLY A 66 11.34 -3.79 0.83
CA GLY A 66 12.54 -3.61 1.63
C GLY A 66 13.36 -4.89 1.82
N ILE A 67 12.78 -5.91 2.46
CA ILE A 67 13.50 -7.16 2.77
C ILE A 67 12.91 -8.32 1.96
N ALA A 68 13.78 -9.04 1.25
CA ALA A 68 13.45 -10.29 0.57
C ALA A 68 14.45 -11.39 0.93
N PRO A 69 14.00 -12.66 1.02
CA PRO A 69 14.90 -13.79 1.17
C PRO A 69 15.66 -14.04 -0.15
N PRO A 70 16.89 -14.58 -0.09
CA PRO A 70 17.69 -14.85 -1.29
C PRO A 70 17.13 -16.00 -2.15
N VAL A 71 16.30 -16.87 -1.58
CA VAL A 71 15.68 -18.00 -2.25
C VAL A 71 14.32 -18.27 -1.61
N VAL A 72 13.33 -18.64 -2.43
CA VAL A 72 12.02 -19.11 -1.98
C VAL A 72 11.71 -20.39 -2.77
N PRO A 73 11.66 -21.58 -2.14
CA PRO A 73 11.48 -22.83 -2.87
C PRO A 73 10.22 -22.83 -3.77
N GLY A 74 10.40 -23.05 -5.08
CA GLY A 74 9.32 -23.06 -6.09
C GLY A 74 8.91 -21.68 -6.61
N TRP A 75 9.64 -20.63 -6.23
CA TRP A 75 9.35 -19.24 -6.60
C TRP A 75 10.61 -18.50 -7.04
N GLN A 76 10.48 -17.71 -8.10
CA GLN A 76 11.46 -16.70 -8.50
C GLN A 76 11.28 -15.44 -7.66
N VAL A 77 12.39 -14.86 -7.23
CA VAL A 77 12.43 -13.58 -6.51
C VAL A 77 13.09 -12.55 -7.41
N ASP A 78 12.28 -11.73 -8.06
CA ASP A 78 12.75 -10.73 -9.00
C ASP A 78 12.86 -9.36 -8.32
N SER A 79 13.96 -8.67 -8.58
CA SER A 79 14.04 -7.24 -8.28
C SER A 79 13.06 -6.49 -9.18
N HIS A 80 12.14 -5.77 -8.56
CA HIS A 80 11.09 -4.99 -9.23
C HIS A 80 11.33 -3.48 -9.04
N GLY A 81 12.61 -3.09 -9.06
CA GLY A 81 13.06 -1.71 -8.91
C GLY A 81 12.94 -1.18 -7.48
N SER A 82 12.88 0.15 -7.37
CA SER A 82 12.71 0.85 -6.10
C SER A 82 11.47 1.74 -6.13
N ILE A 83 10.93 1.99 -4.94
CA ILE A 83 9.88 2.98 -4.70
C ILE A 83 10.43 4.03 -3.75
N THR A 84 10.07 5.29 -3.98
CA THR A 84 10.42 6.38 -3.06
C THR A 84 9.47 6.33 -1.88
N GLN A 85 10.03 6.25 -0.67
CA GLN A 85 9.28 6.35 0.57
C GLN A 85 9.30 7.80 1.06
N MET A 86 8.13 8.33 1.39
CA MET A 86 7.96 9.71 1.87
C MET A 86 7.25 9.73 3.22
N LEU A 87 7.65 10.65 4.10
CA LEU A 87 7.03 10.88 5.40
C LEU A 87 6.49 12.30 5.49
N CYS A 88 5.37 12.47 6.19
CA CYS A 88 4.82 13.77 6.49
C CYS A 88 5.10 14.12 7.97
N SER A 89 5.71 15.27 8.21
CA SER A 89 6.15 15.70 9.55
C SER A 89 5.11 16.52 10.32
N SER A 90 4.11 17.06 9.64
CA SER A 90 3.06 17.88 10.26
C SER A 90 1.74 17.76 9.51
N PRO A 91 0.59 17.90 10.20
CA PRO A 91 -0.71 17.83 9.55
C PRO A 91 -0.82 18.86 8.42
N PRO A 92 -1.20 18.46 7.19
CA PRO A 92 -1.38 19.40 6.10
C PRO A 92 -2.64 20.25 6.30
N GLU A 93 -2.65 21.43 5.68
CA GLU A 93 -3.89 22.13 5.40
C GLU A 93 -4.73 21.32 4.41
N VAL A 94 -6.05 21.36 4.57
CA VAL A 94 -6.97 20.65 3.68
C VAL A 94 -7.50 21.66 2.65
N PRO A 95 -7.13 21.52 1.36
CA PRO A 95 -7.67 22.40 0.33
C PRO A 95 -9.18 22.22 0.18
N ASP A 96 -9.88 23.30 -0.15
CA ASP A 96 -11.31 23.24 -0.50
C ASP A 96 -11.57 22.32 -1.70
N GLY A 97 -12.81 21.85 -1.81
CA GLY A 97 -13.22 21.02 -2.93
C GLY A 97 -14.55 20.31 -2.69
N PRO A 98 -14.91 19.36 -3.58
CA PRO A 98 -16.17 18.64 -3.50
C PRO A 98 -16.38 17.93 -2.17
N ARG A 99 -17.64 17.54 -1.94
CA ARG A 99 -18.02 16.69 -0.81
C ARG A 99 -17.27 15.35 -0.90
N VAL A 100 -16.74 14.92 0.24
CA VAL A 100 -16.05 13.64 0.39
C VAL A 100 -16.98 12.64 1.08
N THR A 101 -16.94 11.41 0.62
CA THR A 101 -17.71 10.27 1.14
C THR A 101 -16.76 9.27 1.78
N VAL A 102 -17.11 8.77 2.96
CA VAL A 102 -16.41 7.63 3.57
C VAL A 102 -16.79 6.37 2.81
N LEU A 103 -15.79 5.69 2.25
CA LEU A 103 -15.99 4.46 1.48
C LEU A 103 -16.06 3.25 2.41
N GLY A 104 -16.87 2.28 2.02
CA GLY A 104 -17.28 1.16 2.88
C GLY A 104 -17.76 -0.01 2.01
N PRO A 105 -18.31 -1.09 2.61
CA PRO A 105 -18.62 -2.31 1.88
C PRO A 105 -19.53 -2.11 0.65
N ALA A 106 -20.48 -1.17 0.73
CA ALA A 106 -21.37 -0.84 -0.39
C ALA A 106 -20.66 -0.22 -1.61
N HIS A 107 -19.45 0.30 -1.43
CA HIS A 107 -18.68 1.02 -2.45
C HIS A 107 -17.58 0.16 -3.10
N VAL A 108 -17.41 -1.10 -2.68
CA VAL A 108 -16.28 -1.95 -3.12
C VAL A 108 -16.26 -2.17 -4.63
N ALA A 109 -17.42 -2.28 -5.28
CA ALA A 109 -17.50 -2.40 -6.73
C ALA A 109 -16.89 -1.17 -7.44
N ASP A 110 -17.28 0.04 -7.03
CA ASP A 110 -16.77 1.29 -7.60
C ASP A 110 -15.27 1.46 -7.32
N MET A 111 -14.81 1.06 -6.14
CA MET A 111 -13.39 1.08 -5.78
C MET A 111 -12.57 0.15 -6.67
N LEU A 112 -13.07 -1.07 -6.94
CA LEU A 112 -12.43 -2.02 -7.84
C LEU A 112 -12.40 -1.51 -9.28
N GLU A 113 -13.50 -0.92 -9.77
CA GLU A 113 -13.57 -0.30 -11.10
C GLU A 113 -12.50 0.80 -11.25
N LEU A 114 -12.47 1.76 -10.33
CA LEU A 114 -11.55 2.89 -10.41
C LEU A 114 -10.09 2.45 -10.26
N THR A 115 -9.79 1.52 -9.35
CA THR A 115 -8.41 1.05 -9.14
C THR A 115 -7.90 0.18 -10.27
N ALA A 116 -8.76 -0.57 -10.98
CA ALA A 116 -8.37 -1.33 -12.16
C ALA A 116 -7.81 -0.45 -13.28
N LEU A 117 -8.22 0.83 -13.36
CA LEU A 117 -7.71 1.79 -14.33
C LEU A 117 -6.28 2.28 -14.04
N VAL A 118 -5.79 2.15 -12.81
CA VAL A 118 -4.54 2.79 -12.36
C VAL A 118 -3.53 1.79 -11.80
N PHE A 119 -3.99 0.80 -11.02
CA PHE A 119 -3.15 -0.16 -10.30
C PHE A 119 -3.76 -1.57 -10.38
N PRO A 120 -3.84 -2.17 -11.58
CA PRO A 120 -4.50 -3.46 -11.76
C PRO A 120 -3.89 -4.53 -10.84
N GLY A 121 -4.75 -5.26 -10.11
CA GLY A 121 -4.37 -6.39 -9.25
C GLY A 121 -3.93 -6.06 -7.82
N TYR A 122 -3.64 -4.79 -7.50
CA TYR A 122 -3.24 -4.38 -6.15
C TYR A 122 -4.42 -4.25 -5.19
N PHE A 123 -5.52 -3.63 -5.66
CA PHE A 123 -6.76 -3.54 -4.90
C PHE A 123 -7.63 -4.75 -5.20
N ARG A 124 -8.12 -5.41 -4.15
CA ARG A 124 -8.82 -6.69 -4.17
C ARG A 124 -10.11 -6.58 -3.35
N GLN A 125 -10.95 -7.61 -3.43
CA GLN A 125 -12.30 -7.62 -2.85
C GLN A 125 -12.34 -7.24 -1.35
N ASN A 126 -11.32 -7.61 -0.58
CA ASN A 126 -11.23 -7.35 0.85
C ASN A 126 -10.18 -6.29 1.23
N THR A 127 -9.58 -5.57 0.27
CA THR A 127 -8.56 -4.53 0.56
C THR A 127 -9.11 -3.41 1.43
N LEU A 128 -10.43 -3.11 1.34
CA LEU A 128 -11.11 -2.16 2.23
C LEU A 128 -10.84 -2.45 3.72
N ARG A 129 -10.61 -3.70 4.11
CA ARG A 129 -10.32 -4.09 5.50
C ARG A 129 -8.98 -3.56 6.03
N MET A 130 -8.10 -3.06 5.16
CA MET A 130 -6.76 -2.57 5.53
C MET A 130 -6.79 -1.19 6.19
N GLY A 131 -7.90 -0.45 6.13
CA GLY A 131 -8.01 0.82 6.84
C GLY A 131 -9.13 1.72 6.31
N HIS A 132 -8.99 3.02 6.50
CA HIS A 132 -9.99 3.99 6.08
C HIS A 132 -9.82 4.43 4.63
N TYR A 133 -10.94 4.67 3.95
CA TYR A 133 -10.98 5.09 2.56
C TYR A 133 -11.96 6.25 2.37
N LEU A 134 -11.56 7.22 1.57
CA LEU A 134 -12.34 8.40 1.21
C LEU A 134 -12.48 8.49 -0.29
N GLY A 135 -13.64 8.94 -0.76
CA GLY A 135 -13.95 9.09 -2.18
C GLY A 135 -14.68 10.38 -2.50
N ILE A 136 -14.54 10.83 -3.74
CA ILE A 136 -15.33 11.91 -4.33
C ILE A 136 -16.18 11.30 -5.45
N TYR A 137 -17.49 11.48 -5.36
CA TYR A 137 -18.43 11.09 -6.41
C TYR A 137 -18.82 12.30 -7.24
N LEU A 138 -18.87 12.12 -8.56
CA LEU A 138 -19.42 13.07 -9.52
C LEU A 138 -20.41 12.33 -10.41
N ASP A 139 -21.62 12.87 -10.56
CA ASP A 139 -22.68 12.28 -11.40
C ASP A 139 -22.92 10.78 -11.15
N GLY A 140 -22.83 10.37 -9.88
CA GLY A 140 -23.04 8.99 -9.44
C GLY A 140 -21.86 8.04 -9.64
N ARG A 141 -20.71 8.51 -10.14
CA ARG A 141 -19.50 7.70 -10.35
C ARG A 141 -18.37 8.10 -9.41
N LEU A 142 -17.59 7.13 -8.95
CA LEU A 142 -16.43 7.37 -8.11
C LEU A 142 -15.31 8.02 -8.94
N ALA A 143 -15.17 9.34 -8.81
CA ALA A 143 -14.24 10.14 -9.61
C ALA A 143 -12.81 10.12 -9.05
N ALA A 144 -12.66 9.99 -7.74
CA ALA A 144 -11.35 9.87 -7.08
C ALA A 144 -11.50 9.16 -5.74
N MET A 145 -10.44 8.48 -5.30
CA MET A 145 -10.33 7.94 -3.95
C MET A 145 -8.89 7.99 -3.43
N ALA A 146 -8.77 7.89 -2.11
CA ALA A 146 -7.54 7.59 -1.40
C ALA A 146 -7.89 6.77 -0.15
N GLY A 147 -6.93 6.08 0.42
CA GLY A 147 -7.15 5.34 1.64
C GLY A 147 -5.86 4.99 2.38
N GLU A 148 -5.98 4.02 3.26
CA GLU A 148 -4.90 3.51 4.08
C GLU A 148 -4.50 2.10 3.67
N ARG A 149 -3.22 1.75 3.85
CA ARG A 149 -2.72 0.40 3.56
C ARG A 149 -1.89 -0.18 4.71
N MET A 150 -0.57 -0.11 4.70
CA MET A 150 0.22 -0.69 5.79
C MET A 150 -0.04 0.03 7.12
N ASN A 151 -0.21 -0.74 8.20
CA ASN A 151 -0.57 -0.26 9.52
C ASN A 151 0.24 -1.02 10.57
N MET A 152 1.15 -0.31 11.22
CA MET A 152 2.11 -0.86 12.18
C MET A 152 2.31 0.13 13.33
N PRO A 153 2.92 -0.29 14.46
CA PRO A 153 3.05 0.59 15.61
C PRO A 153 3.73 1.90 15.26
N GLY A 154 3.01 3.00 15.45
CA GLY A 154 3.47 4.36 15.19
C GLY A 154 3.38 4.83 13.73
N TYR A 155 3.09 3.97 12.74
CA TYR A 155 3.06 4.37 11.33
C TYR A 155 1.82 3.88 10.58
N ARG A 156 1.25 4.74 9.73
CA ARG A 156 0.16 4.41 8.81
C ARG A 156 0.50 4.84 7.39
N GLU A 157 0.31 3.94 6.44
CA GLU A 157 0.57 4.22 5.04
C GLU A 157 -0.65 4.83 4.36
N ILE A 158 -0.49 5.97 3.71
CA ILE A 158 -1.46 6.51 2.76
C ILE A 158 -1.27 5.82 1.41
N SER A 159 -2.37 5.34 0.85
CA SER A 159 -2.36 4.49 -0.33
C SER A 159 -3.62 4.64 -1.18
N ALA A 160 -3.71 3.83 -2.22
CA ALA A 160 -4.85 3.74 -3.14
C ALA A 160 -5.31 5.12 -3.66
N VAL A 161 -4.35 6.04 -3.87
CA VAL A 161 -4.62 7.38 -4.38
C VAL A 161 -4.81 7.30 -5.89
N CYS A 162 -6.06 7.34 -6.33
CA CYS A 162 -6.42 7.31 -7.73
C CYS A 162 -7.47 8.37 -8.06
N THR A 163 -7.41 8.85 -9.30
CA THR A 163 -8.39 9.78 -9.86
C THR A 163 -8.70 9.29 -11.26
N HIS A 164 -9.99 9.21 -11.60
CA HIS A 164 -10.43 8.79 -12.92
C HIS A 164 -9.76 9.68 -13.98
N PRO A 165 -9.29 9.14 -15.12
CA PRO A 165 -8.55 9.90 -16.14
C PRO A 165 -9.26 11.20 -16.58
N GLU A 166 -10.59 11.16 -16.70
CA GLU A 166 -11.44 12.30 -17.09
C GLU A 166 -11.59 13.39 -16.00
N HIS A 167 -11.11 13.12 -14.78
CA HIS A 167 -11.27 13.99 -13.61
C HIS A 167 -9.92 14.43 -13.01
N THR A 168 -8.80 14.19 -13.70
CA THR A 168 -7.48 14.60 -13.22
C THR A 168 -7.28 16.12 -13.34
N GLY A 169 -6.29 16.66 -12.58
CA GLY A 169 -5.94 18.08 -12.64
C GLY A 169 -6.86 19.02 -11.84
N ARG A 170 -7.81 18.46 -11.05
CA ARG A 170 -8.80 19.22 -10.28
C ARG A 170 -8.55 19.27 -8.77
N GLY A 171 -7.35 18.89 -8.32
CA GLY A 171 -6.97 18.91 -6.90
C GLY A 171 -7.57 17.79 -6.02
N TYR A 172 -8.32 16.84 -6.59
CA TYR A 172 -9.00 15.78 -5.82
C TYR A 172 -8.06 14.89 -5.01
N ALA A 173 -6.96 14.43 -5.61
CA ALA A 173 -5.94 13.66 -4.90
C ALA A 173 -5.34 14.44 -3.72
N GLN A 174 -5.03 15.73 -3.90
CA GLN A 174 -4.48 16.58 -2.84
C GLN A 174 -5.44 16.68 -1.65
N ARG A 175 -6.72 16.97 -1.91
CA ARG A 175 -7.74 17.07 -0.86
C ARG A 175 -7.94 15.75 -0.11
N LEU A 176 -8.07 14.64 -0.82
CA LEU A 176 -8.28 13.32 -0.23
C LEU A 176 -7.08 12.87 0.63
N VAL A 177 -5.86 13.05 0.12
CA VAL A 177 -4.64 12.73 0.86
C VAL A 177 -4.49 13.63 2.09
N ALA A 178 -4.77 14.93 1.99
CA ALA A 178 -4.72 15.85 3.13
C ALA A 178 -5.68 15.42 4.26
N LEU A 179 -6.93 15.05 3.92
CA LEU A 179 -7.93 14.58 4.87
C LEU A 179 -7.50 13.31 5.61
N ILE A 180 -7.02 12.29 4.88
CA ILE A 180 -6.57 11.04 5.50
C ILE A 180 -5.32 11.28 6.34
N THR A 181 -4.36 12.05 5.83
CA THR A 181 -3.12 12.41 6.55
C THR A 181 -3.45 13.08 7.88
N ARG A 182 -4.38 14.04 7.89
CA ARG A 182 -4.84 14.69 9.12
C ARG A 182 -5.52 13.70 10.08
N SER A 183 -6.41 12.84 9.59
CA SER A 183 -7.02 11.77 10.39
C SER A 183 -5.99 10.83 11.04
N VAL A 184 -4.88 10.55 10.36
CA VAL A 184 -3.77 9.76 10.91
C VAL A 184 -3.05 10.51 12.03
N PHE A 185 -2.79 11.81 11.86
CA PHE A 185 -2.21 12.65 12.91
C PHE A 185 -3.13 12.80 14.13
N ASP A 186 -4.44 12.94 13.93
CA ASP A 186 -5.41 13.04 15.03
C ASP A 186 -5.43 11.78 15.91
N GLN A 187 -5.00 10.64 15.37
CA GLN A 187 -4.81 9.37 16.10
C GLN A 187 -3.42 9.24 16.75
N GLY A 188 -2.55 10.26 16.65
CA GLY A 188 -1.19 10.23 17.18
C GLY A 188 -0.24 9.31 16.42
N VAL A 189 -0.54 9.01 15.15
CA VAL A 189 0.23 8.11 14.29
C VAL A 189 0.97 8.92 13.22
N SER A 190 2.15 8.47 12.79
CA SER A 190 2.93 9.12 11.72
C SER A 190 2.51 8.61 10.33
N PRO A 191 2.05 9.49 9.43
CA PRO A 191 1.73 9.11 8.06
C PRO A 191 2.99 8.98 7.19
N PHE A 192 2.99 7.95 6.36
CA PHE A 192 3.99 7.76 5.30
C PHE A 192 3.31 7.24 4.03
N LEU A 193 4.03 7.23 2.91
CA LEU A 193 3.56 6.62 1.68
C LEU A 193 4.72 6.14 0.83
N HIS A 194 4.40 5.31 -0.16
CA HIS A 194 5.31 4.99 -1.25
C HIS A 194 4.76 5.52 -2.57
N VAL A 195 5.68 5.95 -3.43
CA VAL A 195 5.40 6.38 -4.79
C VAL A 195 6.47 5.80 -5.71
N ASN A 196 6.08 5.41 -6.93
CA ASN A 196 7.07 5.00 -7.93
C ASN A 196 8.09 6.15 -8.12
N THR A 197 9.38 5.82 -8.09
CA THR A 197 10.48 6.78 -8.13
C THR A 197 10.40 7.73 -9.32
N ASP A 198 9.88 7.27 -10.47
CA ASP A 198 9.76 8.05 -11.70
C ASP A 198 8.49 8.91 -11.77
N ASN A 199 7.54 8.75 -10.84
CA ASN A 199 6.26 9.46 -10.86
C ASN A 199 6.37 10.87 -10.25
N ARG A 200 7.04 11.78 -10.98
CA ARG A 200 7.25 13.18 -10.57
C ARG A 200 5.94 13.93 -10.27
N ARG A 201 4.87 13.62 -11.01
CA ARG A 201 3.55 14.26 -10.81
C ARG A 201 2.97 13.92 -9.43
N ALA A 202 3.02 12.66 -9.03
CA ALA A 202 2.55 12.22 -7.72
C ALA A 202 3.45 12.74 -6.60
N LYS A 203 4.79 12.68 -6.76
CA LYS A 203 5.75 13.27 -5.81
C LYS A 203 5.43 14.74 -5.51
N SER A 204 5.21 15.54 -6.56
CA SER A 204 4.84 16.96 -6.42
C SER A 204 3.51 17.17 -5.68
N VAL A 205 2.55 16.25 -5.77
CA VAL A 205 1.32 16.31 -4.96
C VAL A 205 1.64 16.12 -3.49
N TYR A 206 2.46 15.13 -3.15
CA TYR A 206 2.81 14.82 -1.77
C TYR A 206 3.71 15.89 -1.13
N GLU A 207 4.68 16.43 -1.87
CA GLU A 207 5.56 17.53 -1.41
C GLU A 207 4.76 18.76 -0.97
N ARG A 208 3.73 19.15 -1.75
CA ARG A 208 2.84 20.27 -1.39
C ARG A 208 2.03 20.02 -0.11
N LEU A 209 1.84 18.76 0.27
CA LEU A 209 1.17 18.34 1.50
C LEU A 209 2.17 18.13 2.65
N GLY A 210 3.43 18.55 2.49
CA GLY A 210 4.45 18.44 3.53
C GLY A 210 5.07 17.05 3.67
N TYR A 211 4.94 16.19 2.66
CA TYR A 211 5.71 14.95 2.60
C TYR A 211 7.13 15.24 2.09
N ALA A 212 8.13 14.71 2.78
CA ALA A 212 9.52 14.73 2.37
C ALA A 212 10.01 13.32 2.05
N GLU A 213 10.89 13.19 1.06
CA GLU A 213 11.54 11.91 0.75
C GLU A 213 12.41 11.45 1.94
N ARG A 214 12.23 10.20 2.38
CA ARG A 214 13.12 9.52 3.34
C ARG A 214 14.23 8.78 2.61
N GLY A 215 13.92 8.23 1.44
CA GLY A 215 14.83 7.43 0.63
C GLY A 215 14.08 6.46 -0.27
N GLU A 216 14.85 5.68 -1.02
CA GLU A 216 14.32 4.59 -1.85
C GLU A 216 14.31 3.29 -1.07
N ILE A 217 13.28 2.47 -1.32
CA ILE A 217 13.15 1.12 -0.76
C ILE A 217 12.94 0.13 -1.89
N ALA A 218 13.61 -1.01 -1.81
CA ALA A 218 13.52 -2.05 -2.83
C ALA A 218 12.11 -2.65 -2.87
N LEU A 219 11.63 -2.93 -4.07
CA LEU A 219 10.40 -3.67 -4.33
C LEU A 219 10.79 -4.97 -5.02
N TYR A 220 10.26 -6.09 -4.54
CA TYR A 220 10.50 -7.41 -5.12
C TYR A 220 9.17 -8.00 -5.56
N ALA A 221 9.21 -8.79 -6.63
CA ALA A 221 8.07 -9.58 -7.11
C ALA A 221 8.40 -11.07 -7.03
N LEU A 222 7.41 -11.86 -6.62
CA LEU A 222 7.49 -13.31 -6.59
C LEU A 222 6.51 -13.91 -7.59
N HIS A 223 7.04 -14.82 -8.40
CA HIS A 223 6.33 -15.59 -9.40
C HIS A 223 6.69 -17.06 -9.23
N GLN A 224 5.76 -17.97 -9.47
CA GLN A 224 6.04 -19.40 -9.45
C GLN A 224 6.98 -19.76 -10.60
N ASP A 225 7.88 -20.70 -10.32
CA ASP A 225 8.64 -21.38 -11.36
C ASP A 225 7.65 -22.17 -12.24
N ARG A 226 7.21 -21.58 -13.35
CA ARG A 226 6.47 -22.36 -14.34
C ARG A 226 7.47 -23.28 -15.04
N PRO A 227 7.27 -24.61 -15.02
CA PRO A 227 8.06 -25.48 -15.87
C PRO A 227 7.88 -24.99 -17.32
N HIS A 228 8.99 -24.77 -18.03
CA HIS A 228 8.94 -24.63 -19.48
C HIS A 228 8.22 -25.87 -20.02
N ALA A 229 7.02 -25.66 -20.58
CA ALA A 229 6.28 -26.68 -21.30
C ALA A 229 7.05 -27.11 -22.55
#